data_AF-A0A8K0KEZ0-F1
#
_entry.id   AF-A0A8K0KEZ0-F1
#
_cell.length_a   1.000
_cell.length_b   1.000
_cell.length_c   1.000
_cell.angle_alpha   90.00
_cell.angle_beta   90.00
_cell.angle_gamma   90.00
#
_symmetry.space_group_name_H-M   'P 1'
#
loop_
_entity.id
_entity.type
_entity.pdbx_description
1 polymer ?
#
loop_
_entity_poly.entity_id
_entity_poly.type
_entity_poly.pdbx_seq_one_letter_code
_entity_poly.pdbx_strand_id
1 'polypeptide(L)'
;MFLSFHHRDILSITPKYRITSYTSDSLLTNMVNTSPYVLPLDQPVVALDCTSAFNALTGQEKKYAHYLSRAAWNGGLVVLVQTSPESPLIHSLLHRIFIEKPLSEIKKTALDDAALSEDEFKAILIYLSGIITNTGNYKGFGDTKFIPGLPKEKFEAFVKHSAAYRNNPSLFQSIWAKVSDSLYSLKDNEKSLGFCGKGITTYFSGNCTVEDGNLVNEFLRYKSILAYNTRACKTVKNGISHFEVRLASAETNKEIAAAEEFKGAYFTVVHGDYSPIMKLVSENLLKAKDYAANEGEKHMLEYYSKSFLSGNIADHMEGSRYWIKDKGPVIE
;
A
#
# COMPACT_ATOMS: atom_id res chain seq x y z
N MET A 1 14.68 34.53 -40.67
CA MET A 1 14.90 34.53 -42.12
C MET A 1 16.41 34.46 -42.32
N PHE A 2 16.87 33.47 -43.08
CA PHE A 2 18.27 33.08 -43.27
C PHE A 2 19.21 34.25 -43.63
N LEU A 3 20.46 34.17 -43.16
CA LEU A 3 21.65 34.29 -44.02
C LEU A 3 22.86 33.68 -43.30
N SER A 4 23.60 32.87 -44.05
CA SER A 4 24.71 31.99 -43.65
C SER A 4 26.06 32.57 -44.11
N PHE A 5 27.12 31.94 -43.57
CA PHE A 5 28.50 31.78 -44.08
C PHE A 5 29.61 32.64 -43.48
N HIS A 6 30.62 31.96 -42.91
CA HIS A 6 31.99 31.82 -43.46
C HIS A 6 32.74 30.74 -42.64
N HIS A 7 33.07 29.57 -43.19
CA HIS A 7 34.35 29.18 -43.82
C HIS A 7 35.58 29.23 -42.91
N ARG A 8 36.15 28.06 -42.56
CA ARG A 8 37.42 27.52 -43.10
C ARG A 8 37.90 26.25 -42.39
N ASP A 9 38.36 25.33 -43.24
CA ASP A 9 39.05 24.07 -42.96
C ASP A 9 40.39 24.25 -42.22
N ILE A 10 40.93 23.17 -41.61
CA ILE A 10 42.21 22.56 -42.06
C ILE A 10 42.51 21.26 -41.28
N LEU A 11 42.77 20.25 -42.10
CA LEU A 11 43.39 18.93 -41.92
C LEU A 11 44.57 18.84 -40.94
N SER A 12 44.73 17.69 -40.27
CA SER A 12 45.87 16.78 -40.55
C SER A 12 45.83 15.50 -39.70
N ILE A 13 46.10 14.39 -40.38
CA ILE A 13 46.20 13.02 -39.87
C ILE A 13 47.69 12.71 -39.64
N THR A 14 48.04 11.99 -38.57
CA THR A 14 49.06 10.92 -38.62
C THR A 14 48.85 9.89 -37.49
N PRO A 15 49.05 8.59 -37.73
CA PRO A 15 48.69 7.51 -36.81
C PRO A 15 49.87 7.01 -35.98
N LYS A 16 49.62 6.54 -34.75
CA LYS A 16 50.55 5.70 -33.99
C LYS A 16 49.80 4.56 -33.29
N TYR A 17 50.15 3.33 -33.66
CA TYR A 17 49.80 2.09 -32.97
C TYR A 17 50.38 2.08 -31.54
N ARG A 18 49.63 1.56 -30.55
CA ARG A 18 50.15 0.62 -29.52
C ARG A 18 49.06 0.03 -28.60
N ILE A 19 49.09 -1.30 -28.56
CA ILE A 19 48.92 -2.23 -27.42
C ILE A 19 47.53 -2.33 -26.78
N THR A 20 46.84 -3.40 -27.15
CA THR A 20 45.81 -4.07 -26.37
C THR A 20 46.41 -4.66 -25.09
N SER A 21 46.12 -4.05 -23.95
CA SER A 21 46.25 -4.71 -22.65
C SER A 21 44.95 -5.44 -22.32
N TYR A 22 44.97 -6.76 -22.39
CA TYR A 22 43.97 -7.60 -21.73
C TYR A 22 44.03 -7.30 -20.23
N THR A 23 42.97 -6.70 -19.69
CA THR A 23 42.70 -6.67 -18.26
C THR A 23 41.36 -7.37 -18.04
N SER A 24 41.48 -8.47 -17.29
CA SER A 24 40.45 -9.32 -16.71
C SER A 24 39.02 -8.78 -16.75
N ASP A 25 38.12 -9.57 -17.35
CA ASP A 25 36.69 -9.60 -17.04
C ASP A 25 36.50 -9.88 -15.53
N SER A 26 36.60 -8.83 -14.70
CA SER A 26 36.17 -8.86 -13.31
C SER A 26 34.68 -8.55 -13.30
N LEU A 27 33.85 -9.59 -13.12
CA LEU A 27 32.53 -9.57 -12.46
C LEU A 27 31.88 -8.18 -12.41
N LEU A 28 31.37 -7.70 -13.56
CA LEU A 28 30.35 -6.67 -13.56
C LEU A 28 29.08 -7.32 -13.00
N THR A 29 29.00 -7.37 -11.67
CA THR A 29 27.71 -7.41 -10.99
C THR A 29 26.97 -6.18 -11.51
N ASN A 30 25.89 -6.41 -12.27
CA ASN A 30 24.94 -5.36 -12.61
C ASN A 30 24.44 -4.75 -11.29
N MET A 31 25.12 -3.73 -10.78
CA MET A 31 24.65 -2.98 -9.64
C MET A 31 23.36 -2.30 -10.09
N VAL A 32 22.24 -2.84 -9.62
CA VAL A 32 20.93 -2.24 -9.85
C VAL A 32 21.01 -0.81 -9.34
N ASN A 33 20.81 0.17 -10.22
CA ASN A 33 20.72 1.56 -9.80
C ASN A 33 19.50 1.70 -8.88
N THR A 34 19.75 1.84 -7.58
CA THR A 34 18.71 1.93 -6.55
C THR A 34 18.12 3.31 -6.40
N SER A 35 18.79 4.35 -6.93
CA SER A 35 18.39 5.76 -6.82
C SER A 35 16.91 6.04 -7.10
N PRO A 36 16.29 5.54 -8.20
CA PRO A 36 14.86 5.81 -8.46
C PRO A 36 13.90 5.14 -7.44
N TYR A 37 14.39 4.13 -6.71
CA TYR A 37 13.65 3.33 -5.74
C TYR A 37 13.95 3.74 -4.30
N VAL A 38 14.74 4.78 -4.06
CA VAL A 38 14.99 5.34 -2.73
C VAL A 38 14.35 6.72 -2.66
N LEU A 39 13.71 7.02 -1.54
CA LEU A 39 13.18 8.37 -1.28
C LEU A 39 14.35 9.29 -0.85
N PRO A 40 14.55 10.44 -1.49
CA PRO A 40 15.62 11.40 -1.16
C PRO A 40 15.61 11.85 0.30
N LEU A 41 16.79 12.19 0.85
CA LEU A 41 16.92 12.65 2.23
C LEU A 41 16.32 14.05 2.48
N ASP A 42 16.15 14.84 1.43
CA ASP A 42 15.57 16.17 1.44
C ASP A 42 14.07 16.16 1.11
N GLN A 43 13.40 15.01 1.32
CA GLN A 43 11.99 14.84 1.02
C GLN A 43 11.14 15.94 1.68
N PRO A 44 10.32 16.69 0.92
CA PRO A 44 9.50 17.73 1.48
C PRO A 44 8.38 17.12 2.35
N VAL A 45 8.22 17.68 3.55
CA VAL A 45 7.13 17.33 4.47
C VAL A 45 6.36 18.61 4.76
N VAL A 46 5.04 18.56 4.53
CA VAL A 46 4.14 19.69 4.76
C VAL A 46 3.06 19.24 5.74
N ALA A 47 2.83 20.04 6.79
CA ALA A 47 1.75 19.81 7.72
C ALA A 47 0.44 20.37 7.14
N LEU A 48 -0.61 19.55 7.11
CA LEU A 48 -1.95 20.02 6.80
C LEU A 48 -2.48 20.82 7.98
N ASP A 49 -2.70 22.12 7.80
CA ASP A 49 -3.30 22.96 8.84
C ASP A 49 -4.83 22.96 8.70
N CYS A 50 -5.49 22.38 9.70
CA CYS A 50 -6.94 22.40 9.85
C CYS A 50 -7.38 23.06 11.17
N THR A 51 -6.49 23.78 11.85
CA THR A 51 -6.70 24.29 13.22
C THR A 51 -7.90 25.24 13.29
N SER A 52 -7.94 26.25 12.42
CA SER A 52 -9.03 27.23 12.38
C SER A 52 -10.37 26.59 12.03
N ALA A 53 -10.38 25.68 11.05
CA ALA A 53 -11.59 24.95 10.64
C ALA A 53 -12.11 24.07 11.78
N PHE A 54 -11.24 23.28 12.43
CA PHE A 54 -11.62 22.40 13.53
C PHE A 54 -12.10 23.19 14.76
N ASN A 55 -11.47 24.32 15.08
CA ASN A 55 -11.87 25.16 16.22
C ASN A 55 -13.26 25.77 16.03
N ALA A 56 -13.66 26.07 14.79
CA ALA A 56 -14.97 26.61 14.46
C ALA A 56 -16.12 25.58 14.63
N LEU A 57 -15.81 24.28 14.68
CA LEU A 57 -16.81 23.23 14.86
C LEU A 57 -17.41 23.23 16.28
N THR A 58 -18.72 22.98 16.33
CA THR A 58 -19.47 22.70 17.56
C THR A 58 -19.01 21.38 18.21
N GLY A 59 -19.43 21.16 19.47
CA GLY A 59 -19.13 19.90 20.16
C GLY A 59 -19.72 18.66 19.48
N GLN A 60 -20.88 18.78 18.82
CA GLN A 60 -21.51 17.70 18.06
C GLN A 60 -20.72 17.40 16.78
N GLU A 61 -20.42 18.43 15.99
CA GLU A 61 -19.64 18.33 14.76
C GLU A 61 -18.25 17.74 15.00
N LYS A 62 -17.57 18.14 16.10
CA LYS A 62 -16.27 17.53 16.48
C LYS A 62 -16.39 16.03 16.73
N LYS A 63 -17.48 15.56 17.33
CA LYS A 63 -17.71 14.12 17.56
C LYS A 63 -18.06 13.40 16.26
N TYR A 64 -18.84 14.02 15.38
CA TYR A 64 -19.11 13.52 14.03
C TYR A 64 -17.81 13.30 13.25
N ALA A 65 -16.99 14.37 13.12
CA ALA A 65 -15.68 14.32 12.47
C ALA A 65 -14.73 13.31 13.13
N HIS A 66 -14.74 13.19 14.47
CA HIS A 66 -13.92 12.21 15.18
C HIS A 66 -14.23 10.78 14.74
N TYR A 67 -15.50 10.37 14.76
CA TYR A 67 -15.88 9.00 14.44
C TYR A 67 -15.74 8.71 12.93
N LEU A 68 -16.03 9.68 12.05
CA LEU A 68 -15.70 9.55 10.62
C LEU A 68 -14.20 9.36 10.39
N SER A 69 -13.36 10.17 11.06
CA SER A 69 -11.91 10.06 10.98
C SER A 69 -11.43 8.68 11.47
N ARG A 70 -12.01 8.17 12.57
CA ARG A 70 -11.71 6.82 13.08
C ARG A 70 -12.09 5.74 12.07
N ALA A 71 -13.25 5.86 11.42
CA ALA A 71 -13.66 4.93 10.36
C ALA A 71 -12.67 4.97 9.18
N ALA A 72 -12.32 6.17 8.71
CA ALA A 72 -11.38 6.37 7.61
C ALA A 72 -9.99 5.80 7.91
N TRP A 73 -9.39 6.11 9.07
CA TRP A 73 -8.07 5.60 9.45
C TRP A 73 -8.05 4.08 9.63
N ASN A 74 -9.10 3.48 10.20
CA ASN A 74 -9.21 2.03 10.28
C ASN A 74 -9.34 1.41 8.88
N GLY A 75 -10.20 1.96 8.03
CA GLY A 75 -10.41 1.50 6.65
C GLY A 75 -9.16 1.64 5.79
N GLY A 76 -8.36 2.69 5.99
CA GLY A 76 -7.10 2.91 5.31
C GLY A 76 -6.11 1.75 5.48
N LEU A 77 -6.12 1.05 6.62
CA LEU A 77 -5.25 -0.11 6.85
C LEU A 77 -5.49 -1.25 5.84
N VAL A 78 -6.65 -1.32 5.19
CA VAL A 78 -6.92 -2.28 4.11
C VAL A 78 -5.96 -2.07 2.94
N VAL A 79 -5.57 -0.82 2.68
CA VAL A 79 -4.70 -0.45 1.56
C VAL A 79 -3.32 -1.10 1.69
N LEU A 80 -2.82 -1.34 2.92
CA LEU A 80 -1.59 -2.13 3.13
C LEU A 80 -1.70 -3.51 2.49
N VAL A 81 -2.85 -4.17 2.67
CA VAL A 81 -3.12 -5.51 2.12
C VAL A 81 -3.43 -5.47 0.63
N GLN A 82 -3.90 -4.33 0.10
CA GLN A 82 -4.15 -4.10 -1.33
C GLN A 82 -2.93 -3.61 -2.10
N THR A 83 -1.83 -3.28 -1.41
CA THR A 83 -0.60 -2.80 -2.04
C THR A 83 0.35 -3.96 -2.36
N SER A 84 0.91 -4.61 -1.33
CA SER A 84 1.87 -5.70 -1.50
C SER A 84 1.77 -6.73 -0.37
N PRO A 85 2.23 -7.98 -0.58
CA PRO A 85 2.21 -9.00 0.45
C PRO A 85 2.96 -8.60 1.73
N GLU A 86 4.05 -7.85 1.60
CA GLU A 86 4.90 -7.45 2.72
C GLU A 86 4.45 -6.16 3.43
N SER A 87 3.69 -5.29 2.76
CA SER A 87 3.28 -3.97 3.31
C SER A 87 2.67 -4.04 4.72
N PRO A 88 1.72 -4.95 5.04
CA PRO A 88 1.14 -5.01 6.39
C PRO A 88 2.17 -5.31 7.48
N LEU A 89 3.12 -6.19 7.19
CA LEU A 89 4.17 -6.57 8.15
C LEU A 89 5.25 -5.50 8.28
N ILE A 90 5.59 -4.79 7.19
CA ILE A 90 6.49 -3.63 7.23
C ILE A 90 5.88 -2.53 8.10
N HIS A 91 4.61 -2.20 7.88
CA HIS A 91 3.89 -1.23 8.71
C HIS A 91 3.87 -1.68 10.17
N SER A 92 3.51 -2.94 10.46
CA SER A 92 3.51 -3.45 11.84
C SER A 92 4.90 -3.38 12.49
N LEU A 93 5.97 -3.73 11.76
CA LEU A 93 7.34 -3.67 12.26
C LEU A 93 7.72 -2.26 12.69
N LEU A 94 7.59 -1.30 11.77
CA LEU A 94 7.97 0.08 12.00
C LEU A 94 7.07 0.75 13.05
N HIS A 95 5.75 0.61 12.92
CA HIS A 95 4.80 1.21 13.84
C HIS A 95 5.10 0.77 15.28
N ARG A 96 5.34 -0.53 15.52
CA ARG A 96 5.68 -1.03 16.87
C ARG A 96 6.98 -0.45 17.43
N ILE A 97 8.00 -0.26 16.59
CA ILE A 97 9.26 0.36 17.03
C ILE A 97 9.02 1.81 17.44
N PHE A 98 8.29 2.56 16.62
CA PHE A 98 8.13 4.01 16.79
C PHE A 98 7.10 4.44 17.83
N ILE A 99 6.18 3.57 18.25
CA ILE A 99 5.27 3.85 19.38
C ILE A 99 5.83 3.44 20.75
N GLU A 100 6.87 2.61 20.79
CA GLU A 100 7.38 2.02 22.03
C GLU A 100 8.08 3.06 22.93
N LYS A 101 8.76 4.03 22.31
CA LYS A 101 9.55 5.06 23.00
C LYS A 101 9.43 6.41 22.30
N PRO A 102 9.69 7.54 23.01
CA PRO A 102 9.82 8.84 22.38
C PRO A 102 10.88 8.85 21.27
N LEU A 103 10.65 9.65 20.22
CA LEU A 103 11.55 9.73 19.06
C LEU A 103 12.99 10.09 19.44
N SER A 104 13.19 10.91 20.47
CA SER A 104 14.52 11.27 20.98
C SER A 104 15.30 10.06 21.54
N GLU A 105 14.62 9.13 22.22
CA GLU A 105 15.22 7.90 22.73
C GLU A 105 15.49 6.90 21.60
N ILE A 106 14.57 6.79 20.64
CA ILE A 106 14.76 5.94 19.45
C ILE A 106 15.97 6.43 18.65
N LYS A 107 16.10 7.75 18.46
CA LYS A 107 17.26 8.36 17.81
C LYS A 107 18.55 8.01 18.55
N LYS A 108 18.56 8.14 19.87
CA LYS A 108 19.72 7.77 20.69
C LYS A 108 20.13 6.30 20.46
N THR A 109 19.17 5.36 20.53
CA THR A 109 19.46 3.94 20.25
C THR A 109 19.95 3.70 18.82
N ALA A 110 19.42 4.44 17.83
CA ALA A 110 19.89 4.32 16.45
C ALA A 110 21.37 4.73 16.31
N LEU A 111 21.75 5.86 16.89
CA LEU A 111 23.10 6.41 16.76
C LEU A 111 24.11 5.69 17.66
N ASP A 112 23.78 5.52 18.95
CA ASP A 112 24.71 5.04 19.97
C ASP A 112 24.84 3.51 19.95
N ASP A 113 23.71 2.80 19.90
CA ASP A 113 23.69 1.34 20.08
C ASP A 113 23.80 0.61 18.73
N ALA A 114 23.07 1.09 17.71
CA ALA A 114 23.05 0.48 16.38
C ALA A 114 24.10 1.07 15.41
N ALA A 115 24.85 2.09 15.84
CA ALA A 115 25.93 2.72 15.08
C ALA A 115 25.51 3.25 13.69
N LEU A 116 24.29 3.80 13.58
CA LEU A 116 23.82 4.48 12.38
C LEU A 116 24.37 5.90 12.32
N SER A 117 24.58 6.41 11.12
CA SER A 117 24.76 7.85 10.92
C SER A 117 23.44 8.62 11.06
N GLU A 118 23.53 9.94 11.22
CA GLU A 118 22.35 10.83 11.19
C GLU A 118 21.54 10.67 9.90
N ASP A 119 22.22 10.56 8.75
CA ASP A 119 21.58 10.37 7.44
C ASP A 119 20.90 9.00 7.32
N GLU A 120 21.49 7.94 7.88
CA GLU A 120 20.89 6.60 7.89
C GLU A 120 19.66 6.54 8.78
N PHE A 121 19.70 7.18 9.96
CA PHE A 121 18.52 7.31 10.80
C PHE A 121 17.43 8.15 10.11
N LYS A 122 17.81 9.25 9.45
CA LYS A 122 16.90 10.06 8.64
C LYS A 122 16.28 9.25 7.50
N ALA A 123 17.05 8.38 6.83
CA ALA A 123 16.54 7.48 5.80
C ALA A 123 15.46 6.52 6.33
N ILE A 124 15.59 6.03 7.56
CA ILE A 124 14.54 5.22 8.22
C ILE A 124 13.28 6.06 8.43
N LEU A 125 13.41 7.29 8.93
CA LEU A 125 12.25 8.18 9.15
C LEU A 125 11.53 8.52 7.84
N ILE A 126 12.29 8.75 6.77
CA ILE A 126 11.73 9.02 5.45
C ILE A 126 11.05 7.78 4.88
N TYR A 127 11.66 6.60 5.04
CA TYR A 127 11.04 5.34 4.64
C TYR A 127 9.72 5.10 5.38
N LEU A 128 9.70 5.27 6.72
CA LEU A 128 8.49 5.22 7.54
C LEU A 128 7.43 6.21 7.05
N SER A 129 7.81 7.46 6.82
CA SER A 129 6.91 8.50 6.31
C SER A 129 6.32 8.10 4.95
N GLY A 130 7.14 7.51 4.07
CA GLY A 130 6.70 6.95 2.80
C GLY A 130 5.67 5.82 2.98
N ILE A 131 5.92 4.87 3.88
CA ILE A 131 5.00 3.77 4.18
C ILE A 131 3.66 4.29 4.70
N ILE A 132 3.67 5.25 5.63
CA ILE A 132 2.43 5.83 6.19
C ILE A 132 1.66 6.60 5.12
N THR A 133 2.36 7.43 4.33
CA THR A 133 1.73 8.29 3.32
C THR A 133 1.09 7.49 2.19
N ASN A 134 1.79 6.46 1.71
CA ASN A 134 1.31 5.62 0.60
C ASN A 134 0.50 4.41 1.10
N THR A 135 0.45 4.19 2.42
CA THR A 135 -0.15 3.01 3.04
C THR A 135 0.37 1.70 2.43
N GLY A 136 1.70 1.65 2.23
CA GLY A 136 2.40 0.53 1.59
C GLY A 136 3.76 0.94 1.03
N ASN A 137 4.53 -0.03 0.54
CA ASN A 137 5.90 0.17 0.01
C ASN A 137 5.98 0.46 -1.51
N TYR A 138 4.88 0.94 -2.09
CA TYR A 138 4.81 1.41 -3.48
C TYR A 138 4.25 2.83 -3.49
N LYS A 139 4.79 3.70 -4.35
CA LYS A 139 4.34 5.09 -4.47
C LYS A 139 2.93 5.10 -5.05
N GLY A 140 1.98 5.75 -4.38
CA GLY A 140 0.61 5.93 -4.88
C GLY A 140 0.55 6.79 -6.15
N PHE A 141 1.59 7.60 -6.41
CA PHE A 141 1.81 8.21 -7.71
C PHE A 141 2.94 7.50 -8.46
N GLY A 142 2.58 6.74 -9.48
CA GLY A 142 3.53 6.05 -10.37
C GLY A 142 3.76 4.57 -10.05
N ASP A 143 3.05 4.00 -9.07
CA ASP A 143 2.99 2.55 -8.77
C ASP A 143 4.35 1.86 -8.68
N THR A 144 5.37 2.60 -8.26
CA THR A 144 6.76 2.16 -8.24
C THR A 144 7.17 1.84 -6.81
N LYS A 145 7.86 0.72 -6.62
CA LYS A 145 8.38 0.31 -5.31
C LYS A 145 9.34 1.35 -4.76
N PHE A 146 9.37 1.50 -3.44
CA PHE A 146 10.46 2.19 -2.78
C PHE A 146 11.01 1.35 -1.64
N ILE A 147 12.33 1.41 -1.46
CA ILE A 147 13.08 0.67 -0.45
C ILE A 147 13.75 1.65 0.52
N PRO A 148 14.19 1.19 1.71
CA PRO A 148 14.91 2.04 2.63
C PRO A 148 16.24 2.53 2.04
N GLY A 149 16.58 3.79 2.30
CA GLY A 149 17.81 4.44 1.84
C GLY A 149 19.07 4.14 2.66
N LEU A 150 19.17 2.94 3.24
CA LEU A 150 20.31 2.49 4.05
C LEU A 150 20.58 1.00 3.86
N PRO A 151 21.81 0.50 4.13
CA PRO A 151 22.12 -0.92 4.03
C PRO A 151 21.22 -1.82 4.88
N LYS A 152 20.86 -3.00 4.35
CA LYS A 152 19.96 -3.96 5.00
C LYS A 152 20.46 -4.36 6.39
N GLU A 153 21.77 -4.57 6.53
CA GLU A 153 22.43 -5.00 7.76
C GLU A 153 22.34 -3.92 8.84
N LYS A 154 22.42 -2.64 8.45
CA LYS A 154 22.26 -1.51 9.38
C LYS A 154 20.81 -1.34 9.83
N PHE A 155 19.85 -1.54 8.92
CA PHE A 155 18.45 -1.53 9.30
C PHE A 155 18.13 -2.71 10.24
N GLU A 156 18.68 -3.90 9.96
CA GLU A 156 18.57 -5.04 10.87
C GLU A 156 19.14 -4.74 12.25
N ALA A 157 20.32 -4.12 12.32
CA ALA A 157 20.93 -3.70 13.57
C ALA A 157 20.02 -2.74 14.35
N PHE A 158 19.44 -1.73 13.70
CA PHE A 158 18.47 -0.83 14.32
C PHE A 158 17.25 -1.57 14.89
N VAL A 159 16.66 -2.49 14.11
CA VAL A 159 15.52 -3.29 14.56
C VAL A 159 15.88 -4.09 15.81
N LYS A 160 17.03 -4.77 15.83
CA LYS A 160 17.48 -5.61 16.96
C LYS A 160 17.76 -4.83 18.24
N HIS A 161 18.25 -3.58 18.14
CA HIS A 161 18.53 -2.74 19.31
C HIS A 161 17.28 -2.01 19.84
N SER A 162 16.21 -1.93 19.05
CA SER A 162 14.96 -1.27 19.46
C SER A 162 14.40 -1.84 20.77
N ALA A 163 13.77 -0.99 21.58
CA ALA A 163 13.08 -1.42 22.79
C ALA A 163 11.96 -2.43 22.47
N ALA A 164 11.26 -2.26 21.35
CA ALA A 164 10.18 -3.14 20.93
C ALA A 164 10.68 -4.57 20.64
N TYR A 165 11.86 -4.70 20.01
CA TYR A 165 12.53 -5.99 19.84
C TYR A 165 12.88 -6.62 21.19
N ARG A 166 13.51 -5.86 22.10
CA ARG A 166 13.89 -6.37 23.42
C ARG A 166 12.69 -6.90 24.23
N ASN A 167 11.54 -6.24 24.11
CA ASN A 167 10.32 -6.64 24.79
C ASN A 167 9.67 -7.88 24.16
N ASN A 168 9.83 -8.11 22.85
CA ASN A 168 9.24 -9.25 22.15
C ASN A 168 10.17 -9.85 21.06
N PRO A 169 11.32 -10.45 21.43
CA PRO A 169 12.35 -10.83 20.45
C PRO A 169 11.84 -11.83 19.39
N SER A 170 11.13 -12.87 19.80
CA SER A 170 10.63 -13.92 18.91
C SER A 170 9.65 -13.38 17.85
N LEU A 171 8.79 -12.43 18.24
CA LEU A 171 7.87 -11.78 17.32
C LEU A 171 8.64 -10.99 16.26
N PHE A 172 9.59 -10.16 16.68
CA PHE A 172 10.36 -9.33 15.76
C PHE A 172 11.25 -10.15 14.84
N GLN A 173 11.87 -11.22 15.36
CA GLN A 173 12.59 -12.19 14.53
C GLN A 173 11.70 -12.79 13.46
N SER A 174 10.48 -13.22 13.82
CA SER A 174 9.51 -13.77 12.88
C SER A 174 9.08 -12.76 11.82
N ILE A 175 8.83 -11.50 12.20
CA ILE A 175 8.47 -10.44 11.27
C ILE A 175 9.63 -10.15 10.32
N TRP A 176 10.84 -9.91 10.85
CA TRP A 176 12.02 -9.58 10.05
C TRP A 176 12.35 -10.69 9.05
N ALA A 177 12.30 -11.95 9.47
CA ALA A 177 12.52 -13.11 8.60
C ALA A 177 11.53 -13.16 7.41
N LYS A 178 10.29 -12.68 7.61
CA LYS A 178 9.26 -12.67 6.56
C LYS A 178 9.38 -11.50 5.58
N VAL A 179 9.93 -10.36 6.00
CA VAL A 179 9.88 -9.12 5.19
C VAL A 179 11.24 -8.62 4.72
N SER A 180 12.34 -8.95 5.38
CA SER A 180 13.62 -8.27 5.16
C SER A 180 14.16 -8.40 3.73
N ASP A 181 13.96 -9.55 3.08
CA ASP A 181 14.34 -9.74 1.68
C ASP A 181 13.41 -8.96 0.74
N SER A 182 12.10 -9.13 0.88
CA SER A 182 11.11 -8.42 0.05
C SER A 182 11.20 -6.90 0.20
N LEU A 183 11.53 -6.41 1.39
CA LEU A 183 11.66 -4.99 1.70
C LEU A 183 12.80 -4.30 0.92
N TYR A 184 13.87 -5.02 0.57
CA TYR A 184 14.98 -4.53 -0.25
C TYR A 184 14.97 -5.05 -1.69
N SER A 185 14.12 -6.02 -2.01
CA SER A 185 14.13 -6.67 -3.32
C SER A 185 13.67 -5.73 -4.43
N LEU A 186 14.49 -5.65 -5.47
CA LEU A 186 14.27 -4.91 -6.72
C LEU A 186 14.40 -5.84 -7.94
N LYS A 187 13.82 -7.03 -7.86
CA LYS A 187 13.66 -7.87 -9.06
C LYS A 187 12.75 -7.17 -10.06
N ASP A 188 12.92 -7.47 -11.35
CA ASP A 188 12.22 -6.75 -12.41
C ASP A 188 10.69 -6.81 -12.29
N ASN A 189 10.15 -7.95 -11.84
CA ASN A 189 8.73 -8.14 -11.60
C ASN A 189 8.23 -7.58 -10.25
N GLU A 190 9.07 -6.90 -9.47
CA GLU A 190 8.71 -6.33 -8.17
C GLU A 190 8.85 -4.81 -8.14
N LYS A 191 9.44 -4.18 -9.17
CA LYS A 191 9.68 -2.74 -9.22
C LYS A 191 8.41 -1.90 -9.39
N SER A 192 7.34 -2.50 -9.92
CA SER A 192 6.06 -1.84 -10.17
C SER A 192 4.87 -2.72 -9.82
N LEU A 193 3.72 -2.11 -9.60
CA LEU A 193 2.45 -2.85 -9.49
C LEU A 193 2.02 -3.39 -10.85
N GLY A 194 1.44 -4.59 -10.88
CA GLY A 194 1.00 -5.25 -12.10
C GLY A 194 0.65 -6.72 -11.92
N PHE A 195 0.10 -7.34 -12.96
CA PHE A 195 -0.16 -8.78 -13.01
C PHE A 195 1.15 -9.59 -13.08
N CYS A 196 1.02 -10.91 -12.87
CA CYS A 196 2.13 -11.85 -12.95
C CYS A 196 3.00 -11.61 -14.19
N GLY A 197 4.31 -11.61 -13.99
CA GLY A 197 5.32 -11.38 -15.03
C GLY A 197 5.60 -9.90 -15.36
N LYS A 198 4.72 -8.97 -14.96
CA LYS A 198 4.88 -7.51 -15.20
C LYS A 198 4.98 -6.68 -13.92
N GLY A 199 4.62 -7.24 -12.77
CA GLY A 199 4.66 -6.54 -11.49
C GLY A 199 4.13 -7.40 -10.35
N ILE A 200 3.85 -6.74 -9.23
CA ILE A 200 3.14 -7.32 -8.08
C ILE A 200 1.73 -6.74 -8.00
N THR A 201 0.75 -7.58 -7.66
CA THR A 201 -0.57 -7.14 -7.24
C THR A 201 -1.05 -8.04 -6.11
N THR A 202 -1.90 -7.48 -5.26
CA THR A 202 -2.61 -8.24 -4.22
C THR A 202 -4.12 -8.20 -4.40
N TYR A 203 -4.62 -7.55 -5.46
CA TYR A 203 -6.00 -7.69 -5.95
C TYR A 203 -6.24 -9.08 -6.54
N PHE A 204 -5.19 -9.66 -7.12
CA PHE A 204 -5.14 -11.02 -7.61
C PHE A 204 -4.02 -11.80 -6.93
N SER A 205 -4.14 -13.13 -6.84
CA SER A 205 -3.00 -13.97 -6.41
C SER A 205 -1.84 -13.88 -7.41
N GLY A 206 -0.60 -14.06 -6.94
CA GLY A 206 0.61 -13.79 -7.73
C GLY A 206 0.80 -14.66 -8.98
N ASN A 207 -0.01 -15.71 -9.17
CA ASN A 207 -0.04 -16.55 -10.35
C ASN A 207 -1.06 -16.08 -11.42
N CYS A 208 -1.84 -15.03 -11.17
CA CYS A 208 -2.84 -14.52 -12.10
C CYS A 208 -2.21 -13.65 -13.20
N THR A 209 -2.60 -13.91 -14.44
CA THR A 209 -2.26 -13.13 -15.62
C THR A 209 -3.36 -12.12 -15.96
N VAL A 210 -3.15 -11.34 -17.01
CA VAL A 210 -4.16 -10.40 -17.52
C VAL A 210 -5.40 -11.16 -18.03
N GLU A 211 -5.19 -12.33 -18.65
CA GLU A 211 -6.26 -13.19 -19.15
C GLU A 211 -7.12 -13.72 -18.00
N ASP A 212 -6.51 -14.11 -16.88
CA ASP A 212 -7.25 -14.47 -15.68
C ASP A 212 -8.08 -13.29 -15.15
N GLY A 213 -7.50 -12.09 -15.12
CA GLY A 213 -8.21 -10.87 -14.72
C GLY A 213 -9.42 -10.56 -15.61
N ASN A 214 -9.28 -10.73 -16.93
CA ASN A 214 -10.39 -10.59 -17.88
C ASN A 214 -11.47 -11.64 -17.66
N LEU A 215 -11.09 -12.90 -17.45
CA LEU A 215 -12.03 -13.99 -17.19
C LEU A 215 -12.82 -13.76 -15.89
N VAL A 216 -12.17 -13.34 -14.82
CA VAL A 216 -12.82 -12.96 -13.55
C VAL A 216 -13.81 -11.80 -13.77
N ASN A 217 -13.43 -10.77 -14.53
CA ASN A 217 -14.30 -9.63 -14.82
C ASN A 217 -15.54 -10.05 -15.64
N GLU A 218 -15.37 -10.96 -16.61
CA GLU A 218 -16.49 -11.52 -17.37
C GLU A 218 -17.45 -12.34 -16.48
N PHE A 219 -16.91 -13.15 -15.56
CA PHE A 219 -17.70 -13.87 -14.58
C PHE A 219 -18.49 -12.92 -13.66
N LEU A 220 -17.84 -11.87 -13.12
CA LEU A 220 -18.51 -10.87 -12.28
C LEU A 220 -19.68 -10.20 -13.01
N ARG A 221 -19.49 -9.82 -14.28
CA ARG A 221 -20.57 -9.26 -15.12
C ARG A 221 -21.71 -10.25 -15.33
N TYR A 222 -21.40 -11.50 -15.62
CA TYR A 222 -22.39 -12.56 -15.78
C TYR A 222 -23.23 -12.75 -14.49
N LYS A 223 -22.60 -12.65 -13.31
CA LYS A 223 -23.29 -12.70 -12.01
C LYS A 223 -23.90 -11.36 -11.56
N SER A 224 -23.78 -10.29 -12.35
CA SER A 224 -24.18 -8.92 -11.98
C SER A 224 -23.54 -8.42 -10.68
N ILE A 225 -22.30 -8.83 -10.41
CA ILE A 225 -21.50 -8.39 -9.26
C ILE A 225 -20.58 -7.26 -9.74
N LEU A 226 -20.59 -6.14 -9.02
CA LEU A 226 -19.66 -5.03 -9.27
C LEU A 226 -18.30 -5.33 -8.63
N ALA A 227 -17.22 -5.08 -9.36
CA ALA A 227 -15.87 -5.48 -8.94
C ALA A 227 -15.26 -4.61 -7.82
N TYR A 228 -15.87 -3.48 -7.46
CA TYR A 228 -15.28 -2.44 -6.60
C TYR A 228 -14.75 -2.93 -5.26
N ASN A 229 -15.43 -3.89 -4.62
CA ASN A 229 -15.04 -4.43 -3.32
C ASN A 229 -14.60 -5.90 -3.42
N THR A 230 -14.05 -6.32 -4.56
CA THR A 230 -13.67 -7.70 -4.81
C THR A 230 -12.18 -7.90 -5.01
N ARG A 231 -11.69 -9.08 -4.64
CA ARG A 231 -10.38 -9.62 -5.03
C ARG A 231 -10.53 -11.05 -5.52
N ALA A 232 -9.53 -11.58 -6.23
CA ALA A 232 -9.59 -12.96 -6.74
C ALA A 232 -8.32 -13.75 -6.44
N CYS A 233 -8.46 -14.96 -5.89
CA CYS A 233 -7.37 -15.89 -5.69
C CYS A 233 -7.52 -17.09 -6.62
N LYS A 234 -6.48 -17.40 -7.40
CA LYS A 234 -6.44 -18.54 -8.31
C LYS A 234 -5.67 -19.71 -7.70
N THR A 235 -6.31 -20.86 -7.65
CA THR A 235 -5.67 -22.17 -7.42
C THR A 235 -5.87 -23.05 -8.65
N VAL A 236 -5.01 -24.05 -8.86
CA VAL A 236 -5.15 -25.00 -9.97
C VAL A 236 -5.32 -26.39 -9.39
N LYS A 237 -6.41 -27.07 -9.76
CA LYS A 237 -6.71 -28.45 -9.32
C LYS A 237 -6.92 -29.31 -10.56
N ASN A 238 -6.16 -30.40 -10.68
CA ASN A 238 -6.23 -31.31 -11.84
C ASN A 238 -6.10 -30.58 -13.20
N GLY A 239 -5.27 -29.53 -13.26
CA GLY A 239 -5.07 -28.72 -14.47
C GLY A 239 -6.16 -27.67 -14.74
N ILE A 240 -7.20 -27.58 -13.90
CA ILE A 240 -8.31 -26.63 -14.05
C ILE A 240 -8.12 -25.47 -13.07
N SER A 241 -8.32 -24.24 -13.54
CA SER A 241 -8.30 -23.05 -12.70
C SER A 241 -9.54 -22.95 -11.82
N HIS A 242 -9.32 -22.67 -10.53
CA HIS A 242 -10.34 -22.37 -9.54
C HIS A 242 -10.10 -20.97 -8.99
N PHE A 243 -11.06 -20.08 -9.19
CA PHE A 243 -11.04 -18.71 -8.70
C PHE A 243 -11.95 -18.55 -7.48
N GLU A 244 -11.37 -18.07 -6.38
CA GLU A 244 -12.10 -17.62 -5.22
C GLU A 244 -12.21 -16.09 -5.30
N VAL A 245 -13.42 -15.59 -5.60
CA VAL A 245 -13.77 -14.17 -5.63
C VAL A 245 -14.21 -13.76 -4.22
N ARG A 246 -13.43 -12.90 -3.58
CA ARG A 246 -13.63 -12.46 -2.20
C ARG A 246 -14.27 -11.08 -2.15
N LEU A 247 -15.41 -10.94 -1.50
CA LEU A 247 -16.05 -9.66 -1.22
C LEU A 247 -15.60 -9.13 0.14
N ALA A 248 -15.15 -7.87 0.16
CA ALA A 248 -14.84 -7.16 1.39
C ALA A 248 -16.09 -6.98 2.26
N SER A 249 -16.09 -7.55 3.46
CA SER A 249 -17.23 -7.55 4.38
C SER A 249 -16.82 -7.98 5.78
N ALA A 250 -17.52 -7.48 6.80
CA ALA A 250 -17.35 -7.93 8.18
C ALA A 250 -17.91 -9.34 8.40
N GLU A 251 -19.02 -9.67 7.75
CA GLU A 251 -19.68 -10.97 7.84
C GLU A 251 -18.90 -12.04 7.06
N THR A 252 -18.57 -13.15 7.73
CA THR A 252 -17.87 -14.30 7.13
C THR A 252 -18.79 -15.47 6.82
N ASN A 253 -20.01 -15.48 7.38
CA ASN A 253 -20.88 -16.65 7.45
C ASN A 253 -22.02 -16.64 6.43
N LYS A 254 -21.94 -15.81 5.39
CA LYS A 254 -22.85 -15.98 4.24
C LYS A 254 -22.49 -17.30 3.57
N GLU A 255 -23.50 -18.11 3.26
CA GLU A 255 -23.33 -19.40 2.58
C GLU A 255 -22.34 -19.24 1.43
N ILE A 256 -21.24 -20.01 1.50
CA ILE A 256 -20.27 -20.05 0.41
C ILE A 256 -21.05 -20.51 -0.82
N ALA A 257 -21.14 -19.65 -1.84
CA ALA A 257 -21.81 -20.02 -3.07
C ALA A 257 -21.15 -21.29 -3.61
N ALA A 258 -21.95 -22.28 -4.02
CA ALA A 258 -21.43 -23.48 -4.64
C ALA A 258 -20.51 -23.11 -5.81
N ALA A 259 -19.42 -23.86 -5.97
CA ALA A 259 -18.50 -23.63 -7.07
C ALA A 259 -19.24 -23.77 -8.41
N GLU A 260 -19.17 -22.74 -9.24
CA GLU A 260 -19.84 -22.68 -10.53
C GLU A 260 -18.81 -22.77 -11.65
N GLU A 261 -19.04 -23.64 -12.62
CA GLU A 261 -18.22 -23.68 -13.83
C GLU A 261 -18.59 -22.51 -14.74
N PHE A 262 -17.58 -21.74 -15.17
CA PHE A 262 -17.71 -20.67 -16.14
C PHE A 262 -16.52 -20.67 -17.07
N LYS A 263 -16.79 -20.92 -18.37
CA LYS A 263 -15.79 -20.92 -19.45
C LYS A 263 -14.54 -21.79 -19.16
N GLY A 264 -14.76 -23.00 -18.63
CA GLY A 264 -13.69 -23.96 -18.37
C GLY A 264 -12.86 -23.70 -17.11
N ALA A 265 -13.30 -22.79 -16.24
CA ALA A 265 -12.77 -22.59 -14.89
C ALA A 265 -13.90 -22.64 -13.87
N TYR A 266 -13.56 -22.86 -12.60
CA TYR A 266 -14.54 -22.86 -11.50
C TYR A 266 -14.43 -21.60 -10.67
N PHE A 267 -15.57 -21.05 -10.27
CA PHE A 267 -15.65 -19.83 -9.49
C PHE A 267 -16.43 -20.06 -8.20
N THR A 268 -15.90 -19.53 -7.10
CA THR A 268 -16.57 -19.48 -5.81
C THR A 268 -16.58 -18.04 -5.34
N VAL A 269 -17.74 -17.54 -4.93
CA VAL A 269 -17.89 -16.21 -4.34
C VAL A 269 -17.96 -16.36 -2.83
N VAL A 270 -17.07 -15.69 -2.12
CA VAL A 270 -16.96 -15.72 -0.66
C VAL A 270 -17.00 -14.32 -0.06
N HIS A 271 -17.43 -14.23 1.19
CA HIS A 271 -17.45 -12.99 1.98
C HIS A 271 -16.36 -13.03 3.05
N GLY A 272 -16.19 -11.93 3.76
CA GLY A 272 -15.27 -11.83 4.90
C GLY A 272 -13.88 -11.26 4.58
N ASP A 273 -13.62 -10.75 3.37
CA ASP A 273 -12.32 -10.12 3.11
C ASP A 273 -12.19 -8.88 4.01
N TYR A 274 -11.05 -8.78 4.70
CA TYR A 274 -10.76 -7.73 5.69
C TYR A 274 -11.75 -7.66 6.88
N SER A 275 -12.46 -8.74 7.20
CA SER A 275 -13.57 -8.74 8.17
C SER A 275 -13.34 -7.98 9.48
N PRO A 276 -12.22 -8.16 10.21
CA PRO A 276 -11.97 -7.42 11.44
C PRO A 276 -11.91 -5.89 11.24
N ILE A 277 -11.34 -5.45 10.12
CA ILE A 277 -11.24 -4.02 9.78
C ILE A 277 -12.60 -3.48 9.35
N MET A 278 -13.33 -4.22 8.50
CA MET A 278 -14.68 -3.83 8.07
C MET A 278 -15.64 -3.64 9.24
N LYS A 279 -15.52 -4.50 10.26
CA LYS A 279 -16.26 -4.36 11.51
C LYS A 279 -15.94 -3.04 12.22
N LEU A 280 -14.67 -2.70 12.39
CA LEU A 280 -14.25 -1.46 13.03
C LEU A 280 -14.72 -0.22 12.25
N VAL A 281 -14.68 -0.26 10.90
CA VAL A 281 -15.20 0.82 10.06
C VAL A 281 -16.69 1.00 10.33
N SER A 282 -17.48 -0.06 10.22
CA SER A 282 -18.93 -0.04 10.45
C SER A 282 -19.30 0.49 11.84
N GLU A 283 -18.63 0.00 12.90
CA GLU A 283 -18.89 0.45 14.27
C GLU A 283 -18.63 1.95 14.47
N ASN A 284 -17.61 2.52 13.82
CA ASN A 284 -17.35 3.95 13.91
C ASN A 284 -18.34 4.76 13.07
N LEU A 285 -18.77 4.28 11.90
CA LEU A 285 -19.82 4.95 11.12
C LEU A 285 -21.15 5.00 11.89
N LEU A 286 -21.51 3.93 12.59
CA LEU A 286 -22.71 3.92 13.44
C LEU A 286 -22.59 4.86 14.65
N LYS A 287 -21.39 5.04 15.22
CA LYS A 287 -21.16 6.06 16.25
C LYS A 287 -21.20 7.48 15.68
N ALA A 288 -20.69 7.70 14.48
CA ALA A 288 -20.78 8.99 13.79
C ALA A 288 -22.25 9.37 13.56
N LYS A 289 -23.09 8.41 13.18
CA LYS A 289 -24.53 8.60 12.96
C LYS A 289 -25.24 9.32 14.11
N ASP A 290 -24.87 9.02 15.36
CA ASP A 290 -25.47 9.63 16.55
C ASP A 290 -25.22 11.15 16.65
N TYR A 291 -24.27 11.67 15.87
CA TYR A 291 -23.87 13.08 15.84
C TYR A 291 -24.14 13.75 14.49
N ALA A 292 -24.75 13.04 13.53
CA ALA A 292 -25.11 13.58 12.23
C ALA A 292 -25.99 14.84 12.33
N ALA A 293 -25.78 15.80 11.44
CA ALA A 293 -26.46 17.08 11.42
C ALA A 293 -27.91 16.98 10.89
N ASN A 294 -28.19 15.99 10.04
CA ASN A 294 -29.49 15.80 9.42
C ASN A 294 -29.82 14.32 9.17
N GLU A 295 -31.08 14.03 8.82
CA GLU A 295 -31.52 12.65 8.54
C GLU A 295 -30.84 12.07 7.29
N GLY A 296 -30.46 12.89 6.31
CA GLY A 296 -29.74 12.43 5.12
C GLY A 296 -28.39 11.81 5.45
N GLU A 297 -27.57 12.49 6.25
CA GLU A 297 -26.30 11.96 6.78
C GLU A 297 -26.51 10.67 7.59
N LYS A 298 -27.58 10.60 8.41
CA LYS A 298 -27.87 9.38 9.18
C LYS A 298 -28.12 8.19 8.27
N HIS A 299 -29.00 8.34 7.28
CA HIS A 299 -29.30 7.28 6.32
C HIS A 299 -28.05 6.90 5.51
N MET A 300 -27.27 7.88 5.05
CA MET A 300 -25.99 7.65 4.38
C MET A 300 -25.09 6.72 5.20
N LEU A 301 -24.87 7.03 6.48
CA LEU A 301 -23.99 6.25 7.36
C LEU A 301 -24.54 4.87 7.69
N GLU A 302 -25.86 4.73 7.82
CA GLU A 302 -26.49 3.41 7.98
C GLU A 302 -26.27 2.52 6.75
N TYR A 303 -26.43 3.06 5.55
CA TYR A 303 -26.22 2.32 4.32
C TYR A 303 -24.74 1.98 4.08
N TYR A 304 -23.82 2.90 4.36
CA TYR A 304 -22.39 2.60 4.32
C TYR A 304 -22.01 1.51 5.35
N SER A 305 -22.52 1.61 6.58
CA SER A 305 -22.34 0.56 7.59
C SER A 305 -22.86 -0.80 7.10
N LYS A 306 -24.08 -0.86 6.53
CA LYS A 306 -24.63 -2.09 5.93
C LYS A 306 -23.76 -2.65 4.80
N SER A 307 -23.23 -1.79 3.93
CA SER A 307 -22.31 -2.20 2.86
C SER A 307 -21.03 -2.83 3.42
N PHE A 308 -20.40 -2.22 4.43
CA PHE A 308 -19.17 -2.76 5.02
C PHE A 308 -19.43 -4.03 5.85
N LEU A 309 -20.61 -4.17 6.45
CA LEU A 309 -20.99 -5.39 7.15
C LEU A 309 -21.19 -6.55 6.17
N SER A 310 -21.99 -6.32 5.13
CA SER A 310 -22.54 -7.39 4.29
C SER A 310 -21.79 -7.62 2.98
N GLY A 311 -20.97 -6.66 2.54
CA GLY A 311 -20.26 -6.67 1.25
C GLY A 311 -21.14 -6.29 0.05
N ASN A 312 -22.35 -5.79 0.27
CA ASN A 312 -23.26 -5.43 -0.80
C ASN A 312 -23.03 -4.00 -1.32
N ILE A 313 -22.52 -3.88 -2.55
CA ILE A 313 -22.30 -2.57 -3.19
C ILE A 313 -23.61 -1.80 -3.42
N ALA A 314 -24.76 -2.48 -3.57
CA ALA A 314 -26.02 -1.76 -3.74
C ALA A 314 -26.34 -0.89 -2.51
N ASP A 315 -26.01 -1.35 -1.30
CA ASP A 315 -26.16 -0.54 -0.08
C ASP A 315 -25.18 0.64 -0.10
N HIS A 316 -23.95 0.45 -0.59
CA HIS A 316 -23.00 1.55 -0.76
C HIS A 316 -23.55 2.63 -1.69
N MET A 317 -24.06 2.22 -2.86
CA MET A 317 -24.65 3.13 -3.84
C MET A 317 -25.85 3.87 -3.27
N GLU A 318 -26.69 3.22 -2.46
CA GLU A 318 -27.82 3.89 -1.82
C GLU A 318 -27.35 4.92 -0.80
N GLY A 319 -26.34 4.60 0.02
CA GLY A 319 -25.68 5.57 0.89
C GLY A 319 -25.15 6.77 0.10
N SER A 320 -24.53 6.53 -1.06
CA SER A 320 -24.06 7.59 -1.95
C SER A 320 -25.18 8.46 -2.52
N ARG A 321 -26.41 7.94 -2.68
CA ARG A 321 -27.56 8.78 -3.09
C ARG A 321 -27.97 9.75 -2.00
N TYR A 322 -27.92 9.34 -0.74
CA TYR A 322 -28.15 10.24 0.39
C TYR A 322 -27.04 11.29 0.48
N TRP A 323 -25.78 10.86 0.36
CA TRP A 323 -24.62 11.74 0.33
C TRP A 323 -24.73 12.85 -0.71
N ILE A 324 -25.01 12.51 -1.97
CA ILE A 324 -25.13 13.50 -3.05
C ILE A 324 -26.26 14.51 -2.81
N LYS A 325 -27.31 14.11 -2.08
CA LYS A 325 -28.44 15.01 -1.76
C LYS A 325 -28.13 15.96 -0.62
N ASP A 326 -27.14 15.66 0.21
CA ASP A 326 -26.69 16.55 1.27
C ASP A 326 -25.83 17.68 0.68
N LYS A 327 -26.28 18.92 0.81
CA LYS A 327 -25.70 20.06 0.09
C LYS A 327 -25.06 21.04 1.06
N GLY A 328 -23.75 21.21 0.90
CA GLY A 328 -22.94 22.11 1.72
C GLY A 328 -22.90 21.71 3.19
N PRO A 329 -22.63 20.43 3.54
CA PRO A 329 -22.45 20.05 4.93
C PRO A 329 -21.25 20.79 5.52
N VAL A 330 -21.27 21.01 6.84
CA VAL A 330 -20.16 21.62 7.57
C VAL A 330 -18.95 20.68 7.60
N ILE A 331 -19.19 19.36 7.62
CA ILE A 331 -18.18 18.31 7.61
C ILE A 331 -18.46 17.38 6.43
N GLU A 332 -17.46 17.23 5.57
CA GLU A 332 -17.43 16.32 4.42
C GLU A 332 -16.21 15.40 4.52
#